data_AF-A0A6J6XKB5-F1
#
_entry.id   AF-A0A6J6XKB5-F1
#
_cell.length_a   1.000
_cell.length_b   1.000
_cell.length_c   1.000
_cell.angle_alpha   90.00
_cell.angle_beta   90.00
_cell.angle_gamma   90.00
#
_symmetry.space_group_name_H-M   'P 1'
#
loop_
_entity.id
_entity.type
_entity.pdbx_description
1 polymer ?
#
loop_
_entity_poly.entity_id
_entity_poly.type
_entity_poly.pdbx_seq_one_letter_code
_entity_poly.pdbx_strand_id
1 'polypeptide(L)'
;MLDLPWVQADFAKCKAILEALKLMNWKLVRSVNDGTLTPQASSSVKVFGTERAVEVYKLLIGILGPFGHLRLGSPGAVLHGEVEQAGRMAQINTFGGGVNEIQRDIVATVGLGMTRASR
;
A
#
# COMPACT_ATOMS: atom_id res chain seq x y z
N MET A 1 -21.93 13.98 -3.12
CA MET A 1 -20.49 13.70 -3.28
C MET A 1 -20.25 12.29 -3.79
N LEU A 2 -20.87 11.27 -3.18
CA LEU A 2 -20.77 9.87 -3.64
C LEU A 2 -21.35 9.63 -5.05
N ASP A 3 -22.22 10.52 -5.53
CA ASP A 3 -22.81 10.43 -6.88
C ASP A 3 -21.89 10.97 -7.99
N LEU A 4 -20.74 11.56 -7.64
CA LEU A 4 -19.79 12.05 -8.62
C LEU A 4 -19.06 10.86 -9.27
N PRO A 5 -19.03 10.73 -10.60
CA PRO A 5 -18.42 9.59 -11.28
C PRO A 5 -16.96 9.34 -10.91
N TRP A 6 -16.17 10.41 -10.73
CA TRP A 6 -14.76 10.29 -10.35
C TRP A 6 -14.58 9.79 -8.91
N VAL A 7 -15.46 10.18 -7.98
CA VAL A 7 -15.43 9.69 -6.59
C VAL A 7 -15.72 8.19 -6.56
N GLN A 8 -16.68 7.73 -7.34
CA GLN A 8 -17.01 6.30 -7.46
C GLN A 8 -15.86 5.51 -8.06
N ALA A 9 -15.23 6.04 -9.12
CA ALA A 9 -14.07 5.40 -9.75
C ALA A 9 -12.88 5.26 -8.78
N ASP A 10 -12.57 6.30 -8.01
CA ASP A 10 -11.48 6.27 -7.03
C ASP A 10 -11.78 5.31 -5.88
N PHE A 11 -13.02 5.28 -5.36
CA PHE A 11 -13.42 4.28 -4.37
C PHE A 11 -13.34 2.84 -4.92
N ALA A 12 -13.78 2.63 -6.17
CA ALA A 12 -13.68 1.32 -6.83
C ALA A 12 -12.22 0.87 -6.95
N LYS A 13 -11.32 1.79 -7.32
CA LYS A 13 -9.87 1.54 -7.38
C LYS A 13 -9.30 1.20 -6.00
N CYS A 14 -9.62 1.98 -4.98
CA CYS A 14 -9.24 1.70 -3.59
C CYS A 14 -9.70 0.31 -3.16
N LYS A 15 -10.96 -0.05 -3.44
CA LYS A 15 -11.51 -1.36 -3.10
C LYS A 15 -10.79 -2.49 -3.82
N ALA A 16 -10.56 -2.38 -5.12
CA ALA A 16 -9.85 -3.40 -5.90
C ALA A 16 -8.43 -3.65 -5.37
N ILE A 17 -7.71 -2.58 -5.04
CA ILE A 17 -6.39 -2.64 -4.44
C ILE A 17 -6.42 -3.36 -3.09
N LEU A 18 -7.32 -2.97 -2.19
CA LEU A 18 -7.42 -3.54 -0.85
C LEU A 18 -7.83 -5.01 -0.88
N GLU A 19 -8.72 -5.40 -1.78
CA GLU A 19 -9.10 -6.80 -1.99
C GLU A 19 -7.93 -7.64 -2.51
N ALA A 20 -7.16 -7.12 -3.48
CA ALA A 20 -5.96 -7.79 -3.96
C ALA A 20 -4.93 -7.97 -2.83
N LEU A 21 -4.66 -6.91 -2.06
CA LEU A 21 -3.71 -6.95 -0.95
C LEU A 21 -4.15 -7.92 0.15
N LYS A 22 -5.43 -7.96 0.49
CA LYS A 22 -6.00 -8.92 1.45
C LYS A 22 -5.74 -10.36 1.01
N LEU A 23 -6.06 -10.69 -0.25
CA LEU A 23 -5.85 -12.03 -0.79
C LEU A 23 -4.37 -12.40 -0.84
N MET A 24 -3.50 -11.47 -1.23
CA MET A 24 -2.04 -11.68 -1.23
C MET A 24 -1.51 -11.95 0.18
N ASN A 25 -1.93 -11.15 1.17
CA ASN A 25 -1.55 -11.36 2.57
C ASN A 25 -2.03 -12.70 3.11
N TRP A 26 -3.25 -13.12 2.81
CA TRP A 26 -3.76 -14.43 3.22
C TRP A 26 -2.99 -15.60 2.61
N LYS A 27 -2.57 -15.48 1.35
CA LYS A 27 -1.68 -16.46 0.73
C LYS A 27 -0.34 -16.54 1.47
N LEU A 28 0.25 -15.41 1.85
CA LEU A 28 1.49 -15.39 2.63
C LEU A 28 1.32 -16.00 4.02
N VAL A 29 0.24 -15.67 4.73
CA VAL A 29 -0.07 -16.26 6.06
C VAL A 29 -0.16 -17.77 5.95
N ARG A 30 -0.83 -18.30 4.92
CA ARG A 30 -0.85 -19.74 4.65
C ARG A 30 0.54 -20.30 4.38
N SER A 31 1.33 -19.66 3.51
CA SER A 31 2.70 -20.11 3.22
C SER A 31 3.62 -20.09 4.44
N VAL A 32 3.43 -19.15 5.38
CA VAL A 32 4.13 -19.15 6.67
C VAL A 32 3.74 -20.37 7.50
N ASN A 33 2.43 -20.62 7.63
CA ASN A 33 1.92 -21.78 8.37
C ASN A 33 2.45 -23.11 7.80
N ASP A 34 2.50 -23.21 6.48
CA ASP A 34 2.91 -24.43 5.78
C ASP A 34 4.44 -24.56 5.68
N GLY A 35 5.21 -23.57 6.15
CA GLY A 35 6.68 -23.55 6.05
C GLY A 35 7.21 -23.37 4.64
N THR A 36 6.39 -22.91 3.69
CA THR A 36 6.72 -22.78 2.26
C THR A 36 6.91 -21.33 1.81
N LEU A 37 7.04 -20.38 2.74
CA LEU A 37 7.23 -18.97 2.39
C LEU A 37 8.54 -18.77 1.64
N THR A 38 8.48 -18.12 0.48
CA THR A 38 9.65 -17.77 -0.31
C THR A 38 9.97 -16.27 -0.22
N PRO A 39 11.25 -15.87 -0.28
CA PRO A 39 11.65 -14.46 -0.23
C PRO A 39 11.00 -13.61 -1.32
N GLN A 40 10.94 -14.09 -2.57
CA GLN A 40 10.32 -13.35 -3.66
C GLN A 40 8.82 -13.13 -3.45
N ALA A 41 8.12 -14.08 -2.82
CA ALA A 41 6.69 -13.94 -2.53
C ALA A 41 6.45 -12.87 -1.47
N SER A 42 7.19 -12.90 -0.34
CA SER A 42 7.07 -11.88 0.71
C SER A 42 7.50 -10.50 0.23
N SER A 43 8.62 -10.40 -0.50
CA SER A 43 9.11 -9.15 -1.10
C SER A 43 8.10 -8.54 -2.08
N SER A 44 7.48 -9.35 -2.94
CA SER A 44 6.48 -8.87 -3.91
C SER A 44 5.28 -8.22 -3.22
N VAL A 45 4.74 -8.87 -2.19
CA VAL A 45 3.58 -8.36 -1.46
C VAL A 45 3.94 -7.13 -0.62
N LYS A 46 5.15 -7.06 -0.06
CA LYS A 46 5.63 -5.87 0.66
C LYS A 46 5.70 -4.66 -0.28
N VAL A 47 6.33 -4.80 -1.45
CA VAL A 47 6.43 -3.71 -2.43
C VAL A 47 5.03 -3.27 -2.86
N PHE A 48 4.20 -4.22 -3.30
CA PHE A 48 2.85 -3.93 -3.73
C PHE A 48 2.04 -3.24 -2.63
N GLY A 49 1.97 -3.83 -1.43
CA GLY A 49 1.15 -3.34 -0.34
C GLY A 49 1.53 -1.94 0.13
N THR A 50 2.82 -1.65 0.25
CA THR A 50 3.29 -0.36 0.77
C THR A 50 3.09 0.78 -0.21
N GLU A 51 3.33 0.56 -1.51
CA GLU A 51 3.10 1.58 -2.54
C GLU A 51 1.62 1.80 -2.80
N ARG A 52 0.84 0.71 -2.81
CA ARG A 52 -0.60 0.80 -2.97
C ARG A 52 -1.27 1.46 -1.77
N ALA A 53 -0.75 1.29 -0.55
CA ALA A 53 -1.26 2.02 0.61
C ALA A 53 -1.09 3.54 0.46
N VAL A 54 0.09 3.99 0.00
CA VAL A 54 0.32 5.42 -0.31
C VAL A 54 -0.66 5.92 -1.37
N GLU A 55 -0.89 5.14 -2.43
CA GLU A 55 -1.84 5.49 -3.48
C GLU A 55 -3.29 5.57 -2.96
N VAL A 56 -3.74 4.60 -2.17
CA VAL A 56 -5.08 4.59 -1.57
C VAL A 56 -5.28 5.83 -0.69
N TYR A 57 -4.34 6.17 0.19
CA TYR A 57 -4.49 7.36 1.02
C TYR A 57 -4.47 8.65 0.18
N LYS A 58 -3.67 8.71 -0.89
CA LYS A 58 -3.70 9.85 -1.83
C LYS A 58 -5.09 10.02 -2.47
N LEU A 59 -5.71 8.93 -2.93
CA LEU A 59 -7.06 8.96 -3.50
C LEU A 59 -8.10 9.39 -2.46
N LEU A 60 -8.04 8.84 -1.25
CA LEU A 60 -8.96 9.20 -0.17
C LEU A 60 -8.82 10.66 0.25
N ILE A 61 -7.60 11.19 0.36
CA ILE A 61 -7.36 12.63 0.60
C ILE A 61 -7.95 13.47 -0.53
N GLY A 62 -7.73 13.05 -1.79
CA GLY A 62 -8.29 13.73 -2.97
C GLY A 62 -9.82 13.77 -2.97
N ILE A 63 -10.47 12.66 -2.59
CA ILE A 63 -11.91 12.60 -2.36
C ILE A 63 -12.29 13.62 -1.30
N LEU A 64 -11.70 13.58 -0.10
CA LEU A 64 -12.03 14.51 1.00
C LEU A 64 -11.76 16.00 0.70
N GLY A 65 -11.02 16.31 -0.37
CA GLY A 65 -10.77 17.67 -0.83
C GLY A 65 -10.02 18.49 0.24
N PRO A 66 -10.39 19.76 0.46
CA PRO A 66 -9.69 20.63 1.43
C PRO A 66 -9.63 20.05 2.85
N PHE A 67 -10.65 19.29 3.26
CA PHE A 67 -10.71 18.70 4.61
C PHE A 67 -9.76 17.52 4.78
N GLY A 68 -9.33 16.87 3.70
CA GLY A 68 -8.39 15.74 3.73
C GLY A 68 -6.98 16.09 4.22
N HIS A 69 -6.67 17.39 4.33
CA HIS A 69 -5.38 17.90 4.81
C HIS A 69 -5.42 18.36 6.28
N LEU A 70 -6.58 18.30 6.94
CA LEU A 70 -6.73 18.72 8.33
C LEU A 70 -6.23 17.63 9.27
N ARG A 71 -5.29 18.00 10.14
CA ARG A 71 -4.72 17.09 11.14
C ARG A 71 -5.73 16.79 12.25
N LEU A 72 -5.56 15.65 12.91
CA LEU A 72 -6.25 15.32 14.16
C LEU A 72 -6.23 16.51 15.13
N GLY A 73 -7.39 16.85 15.68
CA GLY A 73 -7.59 17.99 16.59
C GLY A 73 -7.79 19.34 15.91
N SER A 74 -7.69 19.44 14.59
CA SER A 74 -7.99 20.68 13.86
C SER A 74 -9.52 20.90 13.78
N PRO A 75 -10.01 22.16 13.89
CA PRO A 75 -11.40 22.47 13.59
C PRO A 75 -11.78 22.03 12.17
N GLY A 76 -12.87 21.27 12.04
CA GLY A 76 -13.36 20.77 10.75
C GLY A 76 -12.67 19.50 10.23
N ALA A 77 -11.76 18.89 11.00
CA ALA A 77 -11.17 17.60 10.64
C ALA A 77 -12.25 16.52 10.49
N VAL A 78 -12.29 15.88 9.32
CA VAL A 78 -13.20 14.78 9.00
C VAL A 78 -12.56 13.45 9.39
N LEU A 79 -13.37 12.46 9.81
CA LEU A 79 -12.89 11.14 10.24
C LEU A 79 -11.76 11.23 11.28
N HIS A 80 -11.89 12.18 12.22
CA HIS A 80 -10.87 12.48 13.23
C HIS A 80 -9.46 12.78 12.66
N GLY A 81 -9.32 13.15 11.38
CA GLY A 81 -8.01 13.35 10.74
C GLY A 81 -7.24 12.06 10.47
N GLU A 82 -7.88 10.89 10.58
CA GLU A 82 -7.21 9.59 10.42
C GLU A 82 -6.64 9.38 9.01
N VAL A 83 -7.35 9.83 7.98
CA VAL A 83 -6.90 9.69 6.58
C VAL A 83 -5.65 10.55 6.32
N GLU A 84 -5.61 11.76 6.87
CA GLU A 84 -4.43 12.64 6.81
C GLU A 84 -3.23 11.99 7.51
N GLN A 85 -3.46 11.51 8.74
CA GLN A 85 -2.41 10.89 9.54
C GLN A 85 -1.88 9.62 8.88
N ALA A 86 -2.77 8.76 8.40
CA ALA A 86 -2.40 7.51 7.75
C ALA A 86 -1.65 7.77 6.43
N GLY A 87 -2.04 8.78 5.65
CA GLY A 87 -1.33 9.18 4.43
C GLY A 87 0.11 9.62 4.67
N ARG A 88 0.39 10.36 5.75
CA ARG A 88 1.75 10.70 6.17
C ARG A 88 2.53 9.48 6.64
N MET A 89 1.92 8.65 7.49
CA MET A 89 2.57 7.47 8.08
C MET A 89 2.89 6.39 7.04
N ALA A 90 2.06 6.23 6.01
CA ALA A 90 2.24 5.22 4.97
C ALA A 90 3.58 5.32 4.23
N GLN A 91 4.19 6.52 4.18
CA GLN A 91 5.48 6.73 3.54
C GLN A 91 6.60 5.92 4.19
N ILE A 92 6.55 5.72 5.51
CA ILE A 92 7.61 5.04 6.25
C ILE A 92 7.78 3.59 5.79
N ASN A 93 6.68 2.94 5.41
CA ASN A 93 6.69 1.52 5.08
C ASN A 93 7.33 1.22 3.72
N THR A 94 7.53 2.21 2.84
CA THR A 94 8.20 1.99 1.55
C THR A 94 9.70 1.71 1.73
N PHE A 95 10.31 2.27 2.77
CA PHE A 95 11.71 2.02 3.12
C PHE A 95 11.89 1.16 4.39
N GLY A 96 10.96 1.25 5.34
CA GLY A 96 10.92 0.42 6.54
C GLY A 96 10.70 -1.06 6.22
N GLY A 97 11.28 -1.95 7.03
CA GLY A 97 11.19 -3.40 6.80
C GLY A 97 11.92 -3.85 5.51
N GLY A 98 12.94 -3.09 5.09
CA GLY A 98 13.70 -3.32 3.86
C GLY A 98 13.14 -2.51 2.70
N VAL A 99 13.97 -1.63 2.14
CA VAL A 99 13.56 -0.64 1.13
C VAL A 99 13.10 -1.28 -0.18
N ASN A 100 12.04 -0.75 -0.79
CA ASN A 100 11.32 -1.40 -1.89
C ASN A 100 12.22 -1.71 -3.09
N GLU A 101 13.27 -0.94 -3.33
CA GLU A 101 14.30 -1.17 -4.33
C GLU A 101 15.05 -2.47 -4.08
N ILE A 102 15.46 -2.73 -2.82
CA ILE A 102 16.09 -4.00 -2.44
C ILE A 102 15.08 -5.15 -2.55
N GLN A 103 13.81 -4.91 -2.20
CA GLN A 103 12.78 -5.93 -2.33
C GLN A 103 12.52 -6.29 -3.80
N ARG A 104 12.55 -5.32 -4.72
CA ARG A 104 12.49 -5.58 -6.16
C ARG A 104 13.70 -6.37 -6.66
N ASP A 105 14.90 -6.07 -6.17
CA ASP A 105 16.09 -6.87 -6.48
C ASP A 105 15.92 -8.34 -6.06
N ILE A 106 15.32 -8.61 -4.89
CA ILE A 106 15.02 -9.97 -4.44
C ILE A 106 14.02 -10.64 -5.39
N VAL A 107 12.96 -9.94 -5.79
CA VAL A 107 11.99 -10.48 -6.75
C VAL A 107 12.65 -10.81 -8.09
N ALA A 108 13.52 -9.93 -8.59
CA ALA A 108 14.22 -10.13 -9.86
C ALA A 108 15.20 -11.31 -9.80
N THR A 109 16.03 -11.36 -8.76
CA THR A 109 17.11 -12.35 -8.65
C THR A 109 16.59 -13.73 -8.20
N VAL A 110 15.75 -13.78 -7.17
CA VAL A 110 15.23 -15.04 -6.61
C VAL A 110 14.00 -15.52 -7.36
N GLY A 111 13.11 -14.61 -7.77
CA GLY A 111 11.87 -14.95 -8.45
C GLY A 111 12.01 -15.17 -9.95
N LEU A 112 12.87 -14.41 -10.62
CA LEU A 112 13.04 -14.44 -12.08
C LEU A 112 14.41 -14.96 -12.54
N GLY A 113 15.32 -15.31 -11.61
CA GLY A 113 16.64 -15.84 -11.94
C GLY A 113 17.57 -14.82 -12.61
N MET A 114 17.30 -13.53 -12.47
CA MET A 114 18.12 -12.49 -13.09
C MET A 114 19.47 -12.36 -12.38
N THR A 115 20.53 -12.10 -13.15
CA THR A 115 21.83 -11.74 -12.57
C THR A 115 21.72 -10.38 -11.90
N ARG A 116 22.27 -10.28 -10.69
CA ARG A 116 22.29 -9.02 -9.94
C ARG A 116 23.12 -7.99 -10.72
N ALA A 117 22.53 -6.83 -11.01
CA ALA A 117 23.27 -5.73 -11.62
C ALA A 117 24.43 -5.30 -10.69
N SER A 118 25.61 -5.07 -11.24
CA SER A 118 26.71 -4.43 -10.52
C SER A 118 26.27 -3.03 -10.09
N ARG A 119 26.53 -2.67 -8.83
CA ARG A 119 26.24 -1.35 -8.28
C ARG A 119 27.46 -0.47 -8.28
#